data_AF-A0A3D1LBQ6-F1
#
_entry.id   AF-A0A3D1LBQ6-F1
#
_cell.length_a   1.000
_cell.length_b   1.000
_cell.length_c   1.000
_cell.angle_alpha   90.00
_cell.angle_beta   90.00
_cell.angle_gamma   90.00
#
_symmetry.space_group_name_H-M   'P 1'
#
loop_
_entity.id
_entity.type
_entity.pdbx_description
1 polymer ?
#
loop_
_entity_poly.entity_id
_entity_poly.type
_entity_poly.pdbx_seq_one_letter_code
_entity_poly.pdbx_strand_id
1 'polypeptide(L)'
;MNELYEKSLHKLELDKVLCLLADQACSASGKEQCLKTQPLSDADEIRLLQKQTSAACRMITLKGSPGLAGVSDVGASVDRAVRGGCLSPEELLRVAGVLKCARQAKAYADGEGMENDLNVFFAQITPNKYLEERIFTS
;
A
#
# COMPACT_ATOMS: atom_id res chain seq x y z
N MET A 1 -3.20 -25.08 -11.17
CA MET A 1 -1.77 -25.07 -10.83
C MET A 1 -1.33 -26.52 -10.66
N ASN A 2 -0.25 -26.98 -11.30
CA ASN A 2 0.09 -28.40 -11.35
C ASN A 2 1.12 -28.77 -10.27
N GLU A 3 1.11 -30.01 -9.75
CA GLU A 3 1.92 -30.43 -8.60
C GLU A 3 3.43 -30.18 -8.77
N LEU A 4 3.93 -30.27 -10.01
CA LEU A 4 5.34 -30.01 -10.34
C LEU A 4 5.73 -28.53 -10.12
N TYR A 5 4.78 -27.61 -10.33
CA TYR A 5 5.00 -26.18 -10.17
C TYR A 5 5.15 -25.84 -8.68
N GLU A 6 4.25 -26.32 -7.83
CA GLU A 6 4.33 -26.16 -6.37
C GLU A 6 5.63 -26.72 -5.79
N LYS A 7 6.04 -27.92 -6.24
CA LYS A 7 7.33 -28.53 -5.84
C LYS A 7 8.52 -27.65 -6.27
N SER A 8 8.41 -26.95 -7.39
CA SER A 8 9.47 -26.07 -7.87
C SER A 8 9.54 -24.79 -7.03
N LEU A 9 8.40 -24.17 -6.69
CA LEU A 9 8.36 -22.99 -5.81
C LEU A 9 8.95 -23.29 -4.43
N HIS A 10 8.62 -24.46 -3.88
CA HIS A 10 9.17 -24.88 -2.60
C HIS A 10 10.69 -25.12 -2.66
N LYS A 11 11.19 -25.76 -3.73
CA LYS A 11 12.64 -25.95 -3.94
C LYS A 11 13.41 -24.65 -4.13
N LEU A 12 12.76 -23.63 -4.71
CA LEU A 12 13.32 -22.28 -4.85
C LEU A 12 13.20 -21.45 -3.57
N GLU A 13 12.58 -22.01 -2.51
CA GLU A 13 12.35 -21.34 -1.23
C GLU A 13 11.62 -20.01 -1.36
N LEU A 14 10.66 -19.94 -2.31
CA LEU A 14 9.92 -18.71 -2.58
C LEU A 14 9.22 -18.20 -1.32
N ASP A 15 8.67 -19.09 -0.50
CA ASP A 15 8.06 -18.78 0.79
C ASP A 15 9.00 -17.97 1.69
N LYS A 16 10.28 -18.34 1.78
CA LYS A 16 11.28 -17.61 2.58
C LYS A 16 11.58 -16.24 1.99
N VAL A 17 11.69 -16.15 0.66
CA VAL A 17 11.90 -14.87 -0.03
C VAL A 17 10.73 -13.91 0.21
N LEU A 18 9.49 -14.41 0.14
CA LEU A 18 8.29 -13.61 0.42
C LEU A 18 8.21 -13.18 1.89
N CYS A 19 8.66 -14.00 2.84
CA CYS A 19 8.80 -13.60 4.24
C CYS A 19 9.78 -12.43 4.40
N LEU A 20 10.97 -12.51 3.78
CA LEU A 20 11.95 -11.42 3.81
C LEU A 20 11.40 -10.13 3.18
N LEU A 21 10.63 -10.25 2.09
CA LEU A 21 9.96 -9.12 1.46
C LEU A 21 8.89 -8.52 2.38
N ALA A 22 8.06 -9.35 3.01
CA ALA A 22 7.02 -8.92 3.94
C ALA A 22 7.61 -8.18 5.15
N ASP A 23 8.79 -8.58 5.64
CA ASP A 23 9.46 -7.88 6.74
C ASP A 23 9.84 -6.44 6.39
N GLN A 24 9.99 -6.11 5.11
CA GLN A 24 10.25 -4.75 4.63
C GLN A 24 8.96 -3.92 4.43
N ALA A 25 7.77 -4.53 4.50
CA ALA A 25 6.52 -3.81 4.29
C ALA A 25 6.07 -3.04 5.54
N CYS A 26 5.67 -1.78 5.34
CA CYS A 26 5.32 -0.85 6.41
C CYS A 26 3.87 -0.98 6.96
N SER A 27 3.01 -1.79 6.32
CA SER A 27 1.61 -1.97 6.73
C SER A 27 1.22 -3.45 6.74
N ALA A 28 0.24 -3.82 7.57
CA ALA A 28 -0.26 -5.19 7.65
C ALA A 28 -0.82 -5.68 6.31
N SER A 29 -1.54 -4.82 5.59
CA SER A 29 -2.04 -5.14 4.24
C SER A 29 -0.90 -5.32 3.24
N GLY A 30 0.16 -4.50 3.32
CA GLY A 30 1.35 -4.66 2.48
C GLY A 30 2.06 -6.00 2.74
N LYS A 31 2.23 -6.37 4.01
CA LYS A 31 2.79 -7.67 4.42
C LYS A 31 2.00 -8.83 3.82
N GLU A 32 0.68 -8.78 3.93
CA GLU A 32 -0.20 -9.79 3.38
C GLU A 32 -0.08 -9.89 1.85
N GLN A 33 0.02 -8.76 1.14
CA GLN A 33 0.22 -8.76 -0.31
C GLN A 33 1.59 -9.34 -0.72
N CYS A 34 2.65 -9.03 0.02
CA CYS A 34 3.97 -9.64 -0.19
C CYS A 34 3.88 -11.18 -0.08
N LEU A 35 3.24 -11.69 0.97
CA LEU A 35 3.11 -13.14 1.20
C LEU A 35 2.22 -13.84 0.16
N LYS A 36 1.27 -13.12 -0.45
CA LYS A 36 0.37 -13.66 -1.49
C LYS A 36 0.93 -13.56 -2.90
N THR A 37 2.10 -12.94 -3.08
CA THR A 37 2.69 -12.75 -4.41
C THR A 37 3.02 -14.09 -5.06
N GLN A 38 2.64 -14.24 -6.33
CA GLN A 38 2.85 -15.46 -7.12
C GLN A 38 3.53 -15.12 -8.44
N PRO A 39 4.36 -16.03 -9.01
CA PRO A 39 4.95 -15.78 -10.32
C PRO A 39 3.87 -15.70 -11.40
N LEU A 40 4.03 -14.73 -12.30
CA LEU A 40 3.16 -14.51 -13.45
C LEU A 40 3.73 -15.16 -14.71
N SER A 41 2.86 -15.43 -15.68
CA SER A 41 3.24 -15.96 -16.99
C SER A 41 3.00 -14.97 -18.15
N ASP A 42 2.23 -13.91 -17.92
CA ASP A 42 1.97 -12.88 -18.92
C ASP A 42 3.15 -11.90 -19.01
N ALA A 43 3.74 -11.77 -20.20
CA ALA A 43 4.95 -10.97 -20.39
C ALA A 43 4.70 -9.46 -20.22
N ASP A 44 3.52 -8.96 -20.55
CA ASP A 44 3.19 -7.54 -20.47
C ASP A 44 2.90 -7.13 -19.02
N GLU A 45 2.20 -7.98 -18.26
CA GLU A 45 2.03 -7.81 -16.81
C GLU A 45 3.38 -7.81 -16.09
N ILE A 46 4.26 -8.77 -16.41
CA ILE A 46 5.60 -8.84 -15.81
C ILE A 46 6.41 -7.57 -16.09
N ARG A 47 6.42 -7.09 -17.33
CA ARG A 47 7.13 -5.86 -17.71
C ARG A 47 6.57 -4.65 -16.97
N LEU A 48 5.25 -4.56 -16.82
CA LEU A 48 4.61 -3.47 -16.09
C LEU A 48 5.02 -3.48 -14.61
N LEU A 49 4.95 -4.63 -13.93
CA LEU A 49 5.36 -4.75 -12.53
C LEU A 49 6.83 -4.44 -12.32
N GLN A 50 7.71 -4.85 -13.23
CA GLN A 50 9.14 -4.52 -13.18
C GLN A 50 9.39 -3.01 -13.35
N LYS A 51 8.66 -2.35 -14.26
CA LYS A 51 8.72 -0.89 -14.42
C LYS A 51 8.24 -0.15 -13.18
N GLN A 52 7.11 -0.56 -12.61
CA GLN A 52 6.56 -0.01 -11.37
C GLN A 52 7.53 -0.19 -10.19
N THR A 53 8.12 -1.36 -10.04
CA THR A 53 9.14 -1.63 -9.01
C THR A 53 10.36 -0.73 -9.20
N SER A 54 10.85 -0.60 -10.44
CA SER A 54 11.98 0.27 -10.77
C SER A 54 11.67 1.75 -10.48
N ALA A 55 10.45 2.19 -10.76
CA ALA A 55 9.98 3.53 -10.43
C ALA A 55 9.93 3.75 -8.91
N ALA A 56 9.40 2.78 -8.15
CA ALA A 56 9.37 2.85 -6.69
C ALA A 56 10.78 2.99 -6.10
N CYS A 57 11.74 2.17 -6.55
CA CYS A 57 13.14 2.25 -6.13
C CYS A 57 13.76 3.63 -6.42
N ARG A 58 13.46 4.22 -7.58
CA ARG A 58 13.93 5.59 -7.92
C ARG A 58 13.32 6.63 -6.99
N MET A 59 12.01 6.58 -6.75
CA MET A 59 11.34 7.51 -5.84
C MET A 59 11.90 7.40 -4.42
N ILE A 60 12.10 6.18 -3.91
CA ILE A 60 12.70 5.95 -2.59
C ILE A 60 14.11 6.53 -2.51
N THR A 61 14.93 6.34 -3.55
CA THR A 61 16.29 6.90 -3.61
C THR A 61 16.28 8.44 -3.59
N LEU A 62 15.33 9.07 -4.29
CA LEU A 62 15.27 10.53 -4.43
C LEU A 62 14.61 11.25 -3.24
N LYS A 63 13.54 10.68 -2.70
CA LYS A 63 12.67 11.32 -1.68
C LYS A 63 12.69 10.63 -0.32
N GLY A 64 13.38 9.49 -0.19
CA GLY A 64 13.23 8.59 0.94
C GLY A 64 11.93 7.77 0.85
N SER A 65 11.70 6.94 1.87
CA SER A 65 10.53 6.07 1.92
C SER A 65 9.23 6.86 2.18
N PRO A 66 8.12 6.56 1.50
CA PRO A 66 6.85 7.22 1.74
C PRO A 66 6.28 6.87 3.12
N GLY A 67 5.59 7.84 3.75
CA GLY A 67 4.95 7.67 5.05
C GLY A 67 3.66 6.85 4.96
N LEU A 68 3.76 5.52 4.92
CA LEU A 68 2.62 4.59 4.81
C LEU A 68 2.31 3.78 6.08
N ALA A 69 3.04 4.01 7.17
CA ALA A 69 2.89 3.23 8.42
C ALA A 69 1.52 3.40 9.10
N GLY A 70 0.79 4.49 8.83
CA GLY A 70 -0.55 4.74 9.38
C GLY A 70 -1.69 4.04 8.63
N VAL A 71 -1.40 3.30 7.56
CA VAL A 71 -2.41 2.59 6.78
C VAL A 71 -2.92 1.39 7.58
N SER A 72 -4.23 1.37 7.82
CA SER A 72 -4.95 0.28 8.47
C SER A 72 -6.30 0.07 7.79
N ASP A 73 -6.86 -1.14 7.93
CA ASP A 73 -8.21 -1.39 7.44
C ASP A 73 -9.23 -0.73 8.38
N VAL A 74 -9.94 0.26 7.83
CA VAL A 74 -11.00 1.02 8.51
C VAL A 74 -12.36 0.80 7.85
N GLY A 75 -12.49 -0.08 6.86
CA GLY A 75 -13.71 -0.27 6.07
C GLY A 75 -14.92 -0.57 6.93
N ALA A 76 -14.80 -1.53 7.85
CA ALA A 76 -15.88 -1.88 8.78
C ALA A 76 -16.30 -0.73 9.72
N SER A 77 -15.35 0.15 10.07
CA SER A 77 -15.65 1.34 10.88
C SER A 77 -16.42 2.37 10.06
N VAL A 78 -15.92 2.67 8.85
CA VAL A 78 -16.56 3.62 7.93
C VAL A 78 -17.97 3.16 7.55
N ASP A 79 -18.16 1.87 7.22
CA ASP A 79 -19.47 1.32 6.89
C ASP A 79 -20.49 1.48 8.03
N ARG A 80 -20.04 1.32 9.27
CA ARG A 80 -20.87 1.54 10.45
C ARG A 80 -21.25 2.99 10.61
N ALA A 81 -20.30 3.91 10.41
CA ALA A 81 -20.53 5.34 10.46
C ALA A 81 -21.56 5.79 9.39
N VAL A 82 -21.46 5.23 8.18
CA VAL A 82 -22.43 5.47 7.09
C VAL A 82 -23.84 5.05 7.49
N ARG A 83 -23.99 3.97 8.27
CA ARG A 83 -25.29 3.50 8.79
C ARG A 83 -25.78 4.28 10.02
N GLY A 84 -25.11 5.36 10.40
CA GLY A 84 -25.46 6.21 11.55
C GLY A 84 -24.90 5.74 12.89
N GLY A 85 -24.01 4.74 12.90
CA GLY A 85 -23.33 4.31 14.11
C GLY A 85 -22.22 5.27 14.53
N CYS A 86 -21.97 5.38 15.84
CA CYS A 86 -20.84 6.15 16.35
C CYS A 86 -19.54 5.37 16.26
N LEU A 87 -18.44 6.07 16.00
CA LEU A 87 -17.08 5.54 16.07
C LEU A 87 -16.51 5.80 17.47
N SER A 88 -15.77 4.83 17.99
CA SER A 88 -14.96 5.03 19.18
C SER A 88 -13.79 5.99 18.91
N PRO A 89 -13.20 6.62 19.94
CA PRO A 89 -12.01 7.46 19.77
C PRO A 89 -10.86 6.74 19.06
N GLU A 90 -10.64 5.46 19.36
CA GLU A 90 -9.61 4.64 18.70
C GLU A 90 -9.88 4.46 17.20
N GLU A 91 -11.13 4.20 16.82
CA GLU A 91 -11.52 4.08 15.41
C GLU A 91 -11.37 5.40 14.67
N LEU A 92 -11.72 6.53 15.30
CA LEU A 92 -11.50 7.85 14.73
C LEU A 92 -10.02 8.12 14.47
N LEU A 93 -9.15 7.82 15.44
CA LEU A 93 -7.70 7.99 15.29
C LEU A 93 -7.13 7.09 14.18
N ARG A 94 -7.63 5.86 14.03
CA ARG A 94 -7.24 4.99 12.90
C ARG A 94 -7.67 5.59 11.56
N VAL A 95 -8.89 6.09 11.45
CA VAL A 95 -9.38 6.78 10.25
C VAL A 95 -8.53 8.01 9.93
N ALA A 96 -8.20 8.83 10.94
CA ALA A 96 -7.32 9.99 10.76
C ALA A 96 -5.91 9.60 10.31
N GLY A 97 -5.37 8.49 10.81
CA GLY A 97 -4.11 7.91 10.36
C GLY A 97 -4.11 7.56 8.87
N VAL A 98 -5.18 6.93 8.38
CA VAL A 98 -5.35 6.60 6.96
C VAL A 98 -5.46 7.88 6.11
N LEU A 99 -6.26 8.87 6.56
CA LEU A 99 -6.39 10.16 5.85
C LEU A 99 -5.06 10.90 5.75
N LYS A 100 -4.26 10.89 6.82
CA LYS A 100 -2.91 11.46 6.84
C LYS A 100 -1.99 10.75 5.84
N CYS A 101 -2.00 9.42 5.81
CA CYS A 101 -1.23 8.65 4.82
C CYS A 101 -1.68 8.95 3.39
N ALA A 102 -2.99 9.09 3.12
CA ALA A 102 -3.50 9.47 1.81
C ALA A 102 -2.96 10.84 1.36
N ARG A 103 -2.96 11.82 2.25
CA ARG A 103 -2.40 13.16 1.97
C ARG A 103 -0.90 13.11 1.73
N GLN A 104 -0.16 12.37 2.56
CA GLN A 104 1.29 12.20 2.40
C GLN A 104 1.64 11.48 1.10
N ALA A 105 0.91 10.43 0.74
CA ALA A 105 1.09 9.72 -0.52
C ALA A 105 0.83 10.62 -1.73
N LYS A 106 -0.21 11.47 -1.67
CA LYS A 106 -0.48 12.44 -2.74
C LYS A 106 0.66 13.44 -2.91
N ALA A 107 1.10 14.06 -1.81
CA ALA A 107 2.22 14.98 -1.82
C ALA A 107 3.55 14.31 -2.24
N TYR A 108 3.72 13.02 -1.93
CA TYR A 108 4.89 12.25 -2.34
C TYR A 108 4.95 12.06 -3.87
N ALA A 109 3.80 11.97 -4.53
CA ALA A 109 3.69 11.89 -5.99
C ALA A 109 4.01 13.22 -6.69
N ASP A 110 3.76 14.35 -6.02
CA ASP A 110 3.95 15.68 -6.59
C ASP A 110 5.45 16.05 -6.69
N GLY A 111 5.90 16.56 -7.84
CA GLY A 111 7.27 17.04 -8.06
C GLY A 111 7.73 16.94 -9.52
N GLU A 112 8.70 17.76 -9.93
CA GLU A 112 9.26 17.70 -11.28
C GLU A 112 9.95 16.35 -11.56
N GLY A 113 9.73 15.80 -12.75
CA GLY A 113 10.31 14.51 -13.18
C GLY A 113 9.69 13.26 -12.55
N MET A 114 8.52 13.38 -11.90
CA MET A 114 7.86 12.28 -11.19
C MET A 114 6.80 11.54 -12.01
N GLU A 115 6.57 11.89 -13.28
CA GLU A 115 5.68 11.10 -14.12
C GLU A 115 6.25 9.71 -14.39
N ASN A 116 5.61 8.70 -13.83
CA ASN A 116 6.02 7.30 -13.95
C ASN A 116 4.83 6.34 -13.82
N ASP A 117 5.11 5.04 -13.98
CA ASP A 117 4.10 3.96 -13.99
C ASP A 117 3.32 3.79 -12.66
N LEU A 118 3.72 4.46 -11.57
CA LEU A 118 3.01 4.48 -10.28
C LEU A 118 1.95 5.59 -10.18
N ASN A 119 1.93 6.56 -11.11
CA ASN A 119 0.98 7.67 -11.09
C ASN A 119 -0.48 7.20 -11.06
N VAL A 120 -0.76 6.05 -11.67
CA VAL A 120 -2.09 5.43 -11.66
C VAL A 120 -2.59 5.16 -10.23
N PHE A 121 -1.70 4.81 -9.30
CA PHE A 121 -2.07 4.57 -7.90
C PHE A 121 -2.31 5.89 -7.17
N PHE A 122 -1.43 6.88 -7.36
CA PHE A 122 -1.57 8.19 -6.72
C PHE A 122 -2.80 8.96 -7.22
N ALA A 123 -3.22 8.74 -8.47
CA ALA A 123 -4.43 9.33 -9.05
C ALA A 123 -5.71 8.86 -8.33
N GLN A 124 -5.73 7.62 -7.82
CA GLN A 124 -6.88 7.03 -7.12
C GLN A 124 -7.03 7.51 -5.68
N ILE A 125 -5.99 8.16 -5.13
CA ILE A 125 -6.00 8.65 -3.75
C ILE A 125 -6.63 10.04 -3.69
N THR A 126 -7.68 10.17 -2.87
CA THR A 126 -8.33 11.44 -2.55
C THR A 126 -8.14 11.77 -1.07
N PRO A 127 -7.26 12.72 -0.73
CA PRO A 127 -7.06 13.14 0.65
C PRO A 127 -8.22 14.00 1.15
N ASN A 128 -8.53 13.91 2.45
CA ASN A 128 -9.50 14.78 3.12
C ASN A 128 -8.87 15.44 4.35
N LYS A 129 -8.16 16.54 4.11
CA LYS A 129 -7.44 17.28 5.15
C LYS A 129 -8.36 17.84 6.23
N TYR A 130 -9.57 18.28 5.86
CA TYR A 130 -10.55 18.81 6.80
C TYR A 130 -10.92 17.77 7.86
N LEU A 131 -11.30 16.55 7.45
CA LEU A 131 -11.65 15.48 8.40
C LEU A 131 -10.44 15.01 9.20
N GLU A 132 -9.26 14.91 8.58
CA GLU A 132 -7.99 14.61 9.27
C GLU A 132 -7.76 15.58 10.44
N GLU A 133 -7.77 16.88 10.17
CA GLU A 133 -7.51 17.92 11.18
C GLU A 133 -8.60 17.99 12.25
N ARG A 134 -9.86 17.81 11.86
CA ARG A 134 -10.97 17.78 12.81
C ARG A 134 -10.81 16.66 13.83
N ILE A 135 -10.39 15.47 13.42
CA ILE A 135 -10.21 14.35 14.34
C ILE A 135 -9.03 14.59 15.28
N PHE A 136 -7.91 15.13 14.79
CA PHE A 136 -6.72 15.37 15.62
C PHE A 136 -6.84 16.57 16.57
N THR A 137 -7.74 17.52 16.28
CA THR A 137 -7.87 18.77 17.05
C THR A 137 -9.14 18.81 17.91
N SER A 138 -10.00 17.78 17.83
CA SER A 138 -11.17 17.63 18.72
C SER A 138 -10.77 17.00 20.04
#